data_AF-A0A5E7FSR0-F1
#
_entry.id   AF-A0A5E7FSR0-F1
#
_cell.length_a   1.000
_cell.length_b   1.000
_cell.length_c   1.000
_cell.angle_alpha   90.00
_cell.angle_beta   90.00
_cell.angle_gamma   90.00
#
_symmetry.space_group_name_H-M   'P 1'
#
loop_
_entity.id
_entity.type
_entity.pdbx_description
1 polymer ?
#
loop_
_entity_poly.entity_id
_entity_poly.type
_entity_poly.pdbx_seq_one_letter_code
_entity_poly.pdbx_strand_id
1 'polypeptide(L)'
;MRAFTAKEQKSLRAVADGFRPNPAFDTLSVLTELGIGEALVGTLQDKGTPEMVQRVLVAPPQSRIGPLSETERTVLIAGSPFKGRYDKPVDRESAYEVLMGRKGLAPEAEPAPGKPAPEEPSFTDKAGEFLGTAAGQALKSAMRQAANQLGRQLVRGLMGSLLGGSKRR
;
A
#
# COMPACT_ATOMS: atom_id res chain seq x y z
N MET A 1 17.28 -21.15 10.07
CA MET A 1 16.45 -20.80 8.88
C MET A 1 16.02 -22.09 8.21
N ARG A 2 14.73 -22.30 7.89
CA ARG A 2 14.28 -23.54 7.24
C ARG A 2 14.14 -23.32 5.74
N ALA A 3 14.87 -24.10 4.95
CA ALA A 3 14.82 -24.07 3.50
C ALA A 3 13.86 -25.16 2.99
N PHE A 4 12.69 -24.75 2.50
CA PHE A 4 11.65 -25.65 2.03
C PHE A 4 11.67 -25.81 0.51
N THR A 5 12.27 -24.86 -0.22
CA THR A 5 12.40 -24.91 -1.68
C THR A 5 13.83 -25.26 -2.11
N ALA A 6 13.99 -25.89 -3.28
CA ALA A 6 15.30 -26.20 -3.84
C ALA A 6 16.17 -24.95 -4.06
N LYS A 7 15.54 -23.81 -4.33
CA LYS A 7 16.21 -22.51 -4.45
C LYS A 7 16.78 -22.06 -3.11
N GLU A 8 15.98 -22.11 -2.04
CA GLU A 8 16.44 -21.77 -0.69
C GLU A 8 17.57 -22.67 -0.21
N GLN A 9 17.52 -23.97 -0.51
CA GLN A 9 18.60 -24.88 -0.14
C GLN A 9 19.93 -24.55 -0.84
N LYS A 10 19.88 -24.12 -2.11
CA LYS A 10 21.09 -23.65 -2.82
C LYS A 10 21.63 -22.36 -2.21
N SER A 11 20.74 -21.41 -1.91
CA SER A 11 21.12 -20.16 -1.24
C SER A 11 21.74 -20.42 0.14
N LEU A 12 21.18 -21.37 0.90
CA LEU A 12 21.69 -21.71 2.23
C LEU A 12 23.11 -22.30 2.17
N ARG A 13 23.38 -23.18 1.20
CA ARG A 13 24.73 -23.71 0.96
C ARG A 13 25.71 -22.60 0.60
N ALA A 14 25.33 -21.73 -0.33
CA ALA A 14 26.17 -20.59 -0.72
C ALA A 14 26.50 -19.65 0.47
N VAL A 15 25.54 -19.44 1.38
CA VAL A 15 25.77 -18.66 2.60
C VAL A 15 26.70 -19.40 3.57
N ALA A 16 26.52 -20.72 3.75
CA ALA A 16 27.39 -21.54 4.60
C ALA A 16 28.85 -21.54 4.12
N ASP A 17 29.05 -21.65 2.80
CA ASP A 17 30.36 -21.64 2.13
C ASP A 17 31.05 -20.27 2.20
N GLY A 18 30.28 -19.18 2.40
CA GLY A 18 30.81 -17.83 2.54
C GLY A 18 31.49 -17.56 3.88
N PHE A 19 31.30 -18.42 4.87
CA PHE A 19 31.92 -18.28 6.19
C PHE A 19 33.28 -18.99 6.27
N ARG A 20 34.19 -18.46 7.09
CA ARG A 20 35.41 -19.18 7.44
C ARG A 20 35.04 -20.40 8.30
N PRO A 21 35.45 -21.62 7.93
CA PRO A 21 35.03 -22.84 8.62
C PRO A 21 35.50 -22.86 10.07
N ASN A 22 34.66 -23.42 10.94
CA ASN A 22 34.96 -23.63 12.35
C ASN A 22 35.06 -25.14 12.60
N PRO A 23 36.16 -25.68 13.16
CA PRO A 23 36.26 -27.11 13.46
C PRO A 23 35.32 -27.57 14.58
N ALA A 24 34.74 -26.65 15.37
CA ALA A 24 33.83 -26.98 16.45
C ALA A 24 32.43 -27.37 15.97
N PHE A 25 32.01 -26.95 14.77
CA PHE A 25 30.70 -27.26 14.22
C PHE A 25 30.65 -27.07 12.70
N ASP A 26 29.76 -27.81 12.03
CA ASP A 26 29.46 -27.59 10.62
C ASP A 26 28.49 -26.41 10.44
N THR A 27 28.87 -25.44 9.60
CA THR A 27 28.09 -24.21 9.38
C THR A 27 26.75 -24.49 8.72
N LEU A 28 26.70 -25.45 7.79
CA LEU A 28 25.49 -25.75 7.02
C LEU A 28 24.41 -26.37 7.91
N SER A 29 24.78 -27.36 8.72
CA SER A 29 23.87 -27.97 9.70
C SER A 29 23.39 -26.94 10.73
N VAL A 30 24.30 -26.17 11.34
CA VAL A 30 23.90 -25.17 12.35
C VAL A 30 22.95 -24.13 11.77
N LEU A 31 23.16 -23.64 10.53
CA LEU A 31 22.25 -22.70 9.86
C LEU A 31 20.79 -23.21 9.79
N THR A 32 20.61 -24.52 9.62
CA THR A 32 19.28 -25.14 9.60
C THR A 32 18.65 -25.27 10.99
N GLU A 33 19.47 -25.43 12.02
CA GLU A 33 19.07 -25.67 13.40
C GLU A 33 18.86 -24.40 14.24
N LEU A 34 19.36 -23.24 13.78
CA LEU A 34 19.25 -21.97 14.51
C LEU A 34 17.81 -21.65 14.93
N GLY A 35 17.65 -21.37 16.23
CA GLY A 35 16.40 -20.94 16.86
C GLY A 35 16.18 -19.42 16.84
N ILE A 36 15.10 -18.99 17.50
CA ILE A 36 14.82 -17.55 17.69
C ILE A 36 15.85 -16.97 18.65
N GLY A 37 16.49 -15.86 18.27
CA GLY A 37 17.52 -15.20 19.07
C GLY A 37 18.90 -15.85 18.93
N GLU A 38 19.10 -16.79 18.02
CA GLU A 38 20.42 -17.34 17.70
C GLU A 38 20.89 -16.85 16.32
N ALA A 39 22.20 -16.64 16.18
CA ALA A 39 22.80 -16.24 14.91
C ALA A 39 24.18 -16.87 14.71
N LEU A 40 24.57 -17.01 13.44
CA LEU A 40 25.96 -17.23 13.07
C LEU A 40 26.55 -15.89 12.63
N VAL A 41 27.67 -15.52 13.26
CA VAL A 41 28.33 -14.23 13.02
C VAL A 41 29.78 -14.49 12.65
N GLY A 42 30.20 -13.90 11.53
CA GLY A 42 31.59 -13.78 11.14
C GLY A 42 32.01 -12.32 11.27
N THR A 43 32.98 -12.06 12.13
CA THR A 43 33.62 -10.74 12.30
C THR A 43 34.84 -10.63 11.38
N LEU A 44 35.38 -9.43 11.25
CA LEU A 44 36.66 -9.21 10.59
C LEU A 44 37.72 -8.94 11.66
N GLN A 45 38.91 -9.49 11.45
CA GLN A 45 40.10 -9.15 12.23
C GLN A 45 40.64 -7.77 11.85
N ASP A 46 41.62 -7.25 12.60
CA ASP A 46 42.21 -5.91 12.40
C ASP A 46 42.69 -5.64 10.96
N LYS A 47 43.12 -6.68 10.25
CA LYS A 47 43.59 -6.58 8.85
C LYS A 47 42.49 -6.82 7.81
N GLY A 48 41.22 -6.83 8.21
CA GLY A 48 40.08 -7.09 7.34
C GLY A 48 39.94 -8.56 6.91
N THR A 49 40.72 -9.47 7.50
CA THR A 49 40.58 -10.92 7.23
C THR A 49 39.37 -11.46 8.00
N PRO A 50 38.48 -12.25 7.37
CA PRO A 50 37.37 -12.88 8.08
C PRO A 50 37.85 -13.76 9.23
N GLU A 51 37.26 -13.54 10.40
CA GLU A 51 37.43 -14.39 11.57
C GLU A 51 36.63 -15.69 11.42
N MET A 52 36.95 -16.68 12.23
CA MET A 52 36.17 -17.92 12.32
C MET A 52 34.74 -17.62 12.74
N VAL A 53 33.79 -18.21 12.03
CA VAL A 53 32.37 -18.05 12.33
C VAL A 53 32.05 -18.60 13.73
N GLN A 54 31.25 -17.84 14.47
CA GLN A 54 30.80 -18.19 15.81
C GLN A 54 29.27 -18.28 15.85
N ARG A 55 28.75 -19.21 16.65
CA ARG A 55 27.34 -19.23 17.04
C ARG A 55 27.17 -18.32 18.25
N VAL A 56 26.28 -17.35 18.15
CA VAL A 56 26.03 -16.34 19.19
C VAL A 56 24.55 -16.23 19.50
N LEU A 57 24.27 -15.70 20.69
CA LEU A 57 22.93 -15.32 21.12
C LEU A 57 22.75 -13.81 20.89
N VAL A 58 21.61 -13.44 20.30
CA VAL A 58 21.23 -12.07 20.04
C VAL A 58 20.51 -11.54 21.26
N ALA A 59 21.04 -10.46 21.85
CA ALA A 59 20.37 -9.77 22.95
C ALA A 59 19.01 -9.21 22.48
N PRO A 60 17.91 -9.45 23.21
CA PRO A 60 16.61 -8.91 22.85
C PRO A 60 16.62 -7.37 22.94
N PRO A 61 15.78 -6.68 22.14
CA PRO A 61 15.65 -5.24 22.25
C PRO A 61 15.12 -4.86 23.64
N GLN A 62 15.69 -3.82 24.22
CA GLN A 62 15.20 -3.24 25.47
C GLN A 62 14.00 -2.30 25.26
N SER A 63 13.64 -2.05 24.00
CA SER A 63 12.47 -1.26 23.62
C SER A 63 11.28 -2.15 23.28
N ARG A 64 10.07 -1.58 23.39
CA ARG A 64 8.86 -2.19 22.85
C ARG A 64 8.80 -1.92 21.35
N ILE A 65 8.73 -2.98 20.57
CA ILE A 65 8.44 -2.89 19.13
C ILE A 65 6.92 -2.82 18.95
N GLY A 66 6.45 -1.82 18.23
CA GLY A 66 5.04 -1.61 17.92
C GLY A 66 4.54 -0.21 18.29
N PRO A 67 3.32 0.15 17.86
CA PRO A 67 2.74 1.45 18.19
C PRO A 67 2.46 1.56 19.69
N LEU A 68 2.64 2.78 20.20
CA LEU A 68 2.25 3.14 21.55
C LEU A 68 0.71 3.12 21.66
N SER A 69 0.15 2.76 22.82
CA SER A 69 -1.30 2.92 23.03
C SER A 69 -1.70 4.40 23.10
N GLU A 70 -2.95 4.70 22.82
CA GLU A 70 -3.46 6.09 22.88
C GLU A 70 -3.34 6.68 24.29
N THR A 71 -3.51 5.85 25.32
CA THR A 71 -3.39 6.25 26.72
C THR A 71 -1.95 6.60 27.07
N GLU A 72 -0.99 5.72 26.76
CA GLU A 72 0.44 5.99 26.93
C GLU A 72 0.86 7.26 26.17
N ARG A 73 0.33 7.45 24.96
CA ARG A 73 0.65 8.61 24.12
C ARG A 73 0.16 9.90 24.76
N THR A 74 -1.06 9.89 25.29
CA THR A 74 -1.66 11.05 25.95
C THR A 74 -0.87 11.44 27.19
N VAL A 75 -0.44 10.46 28.00
CA VAL A 75 0.39 10.70 29.19
C VAL A 75 1.74 11.31 28.81
N LEU A 76 2.42 10.76 27.79
CA LEU A 76 3.70 11.31 27.34
C LEU A 76 3.57 12.74 26.80
N ILE A 77 2.54 13.02 26.01
CA ILE A 77 2.27 14.38 25.51
C ILE A 77 1.94 15.32 26.67
N ALA A 78 1.19 14.86 27.67
CA ALA A 78 0.84 15.66 28.83
C ALA A 78 2.03 16.04 29.71
N GLY A 79 3.13 15.27 29.68
CA GLY A 79 4.39 15.59 30.34
C GLY A 79 5.40 16.35 29.48
N SER A 80 5.08 16.61 28.20
CA SER A 80 6.01 17.26 27.27
C SER A 80 6.18 18.75 27.59
N PRO A 81 7.41 19.30 27.52
CA PRO A 81 7.67 20.75 27.60
C PRO A 81 6.94 21.56 26.52
N PHE A 82 6.49 20.91 25.45
CA PHE A 82 5.79 21.52 24.32
C PHE A 82 4.27 21.41 24.41
N LYS A 83 3.73 20.85 25.50
CA LYS A 83 2.28 20.79 25.72
C LYS A 83 1.67 22.18 25.61
N GLY A 84 0.57 22.30 24.88
CA GLY A 84 -0.13 23.57 24.64
C GLY A 84 0.42 24.38 23.47
N ARG A 85 1.68 24.17 23.05
CA ARG A 85 2.29 24.93 21.95
C ARG A 85 1.92 24.40 20.57
N TYR A 86 1.79 23.08 20.43
CA TYR A 86 1.51 22.42 19.15
C TYR A 86 0.25 21.55 19.17
N ASP A 87 -0.63 21.76 20.15
CA ASP A 87 -1.82 20.92 20.35
C ASP A 87 -2.87 21.16 19.26
N LYS A 88 -2.87 22.35 18.65
CA LYS A 88 -3.80 22.71 17.57
C LYS A 88 -3.21 22.31 16.22
N PRO A 89 -3.80 21.34 15.51
CA PRO A 89 -3.38 21.03 14.15
C PRO A 89 -3.64 22.25 13.27
N VAL A 90 -2.65 22.64 12.48
CA VAL A 90 -2.80 23.68 11.47
C VAL A 90 -2.97 22.99 10.13
N ASP A 91 -4.20 22.97 9.65
CA ASP A 91 -4.51 22.55 8.29
C ASP A 91 -4.40 23.75 7.35
N ARG A 92 -3.55 23.65 6.33
CA ARG A 92 -3.29 24.74 5.39
C ARG A 92 -3.96 24.40 4.08
N GLU A 93 -4.64 25.37 3.49
CA GLU A 93 -5.22 25.23 2.15
C GLU A 93 -4.14 24.75 1.16
N SER A 94 -4.39 23.61 0.54
CA SER A 94 -3.44 23.02 -0.37
C SER A 94 -3.45 23.76 -1.72
N ALA A 95 -2.31 23.80 -2.42
CA ALA A 95 -2.27 24.39 -3.77
C ALA A 95 -3.26 23.70 -4.73
N TYR A 96 -3.57 22.43 -4.48
CA TYR A 96 -4.57 21.67 -5.21
C TYR A 96 -5.98 22.22 -5.00
N GLU A 97 -6.38 22.49 -3.76
CA GLU A 97 -7.67 23.12 -3.42
C GLU A 97 -7.81 24.49 -4.08
N VAL A 98 -6.77 25.33 -3.99
CA VAL A 98 -6.74 26.65 -4.63
C VAL A 98 -6.93 26.54 -6.15
N LEU A 99 -6.25 25.59 -6.80
CA LEU A 99 -6.32 25.39 -8.24
C LEU A 99 -7.67 24.80 -8.70
N MET A 100 -8.26 23.90 -7.91
CA MET A 100 -9.56 23.31 -8.19
C MET A 100 -10.70 24.30 -7.95
N GLY A 101 -10.63 25.09 -6.88
CA GLY A 101 -11.54 26.22 -6.64
C GLY A 101 -11.51 27.25 -7.77
N ARG A 102 -10.32 27.58 -8.29
CA ARG A 102 -10.16 28.45 -9.48
C ARG A 102 -10.80 27.88 -10.76
N LYS A 103 -10.88 26.55 -10.88
CA LYS A 103 -11.50 25.86 -12.02
C LYS A 103 -12.99 25.59 -11.82
N GLY A 104 -13.58 26.01 -10.70
CA GLY A 104 -14.98 25.71 -10.35
C GLY A 104 -15.25 24.22 -10.08
N LEU A 105 -14.20 23.44 -9.83
CA LEU A 105 -14.24 22.00 -9.59
C LEU A 105 -13.83 21.73 -8.14
N ALA A 106 -14.42 22.41 -7.16
CA ALA A 106 -14.07 22.20 -5.76
C ALA A 106 -14.17 20.70 -5.42
N PRO A 107 -13.10 20.08 -4.90
CA PRO A 107 -13.19 18.70 -4.43
C PRO A 107 -14.18 18.69 -3.25
N GLU A 108 -15.19 17.82 -3.32
CA GLU A 108 -15.99 17.49 -2.16
C GLU A 108 -15.04 17.03 -1.05
N ALA A 109 -15.15 17.66 0.12
CA ALA A 109 -14.34 17.31 1.28
C ALA A 109 -14.48 15.80 1.53
N GLU A 110 -13.37 15.07 1.46
CA GLU A 110 -13.38 13.65 1.81
C GLU A 110 -13.85 13.51 3.26
N PRO A 111 -14.85 12.66 3.54
CA PRO A 111 -15.30 12.45 4.89
C PRO A 111 -14.15 11.82 5.70
N ALA A 112 -13.82 12.44 6.83
CA ALA A 112 -12.88 11.89 7.79
C ALA A 112 -13.24 10.44 8.13
N PRO A 113 -12.29 9.49 8.15
CA PRO A 113 -12.59 8.11 8.46
C PRO A 113 -12.93 8.02 9.96
N GLY A 114 -14.18 7.72 10.30
CA GLY A 114 -14.53 7.36 11.68
C GLY A 114 -15.82 7.94 12.26
N LYS A 115 -16.92 7.97 11.51
CA LYS A 115 -18.26 8.00 12.12
C LYS A 115 -19.17 6.99 11.41
N PRO A 116 -19.69 5.96 12.09
CA PRO A 116 -20.82 5.21 11.55
C PRO A 116 -22.05 6.14 11.60
N ALA A 117 -22.51 6.59 10.44
CA ALA A 117 -23.79 7.27 10.30
C ALA A 117 -24.90 6.22 10.13
N PRO A 118 -26.14 6.50 10.57
CA PRO A 118 -27.27 5.59 10.42
C PRO A 118 -27.63 5.43 8.95
N GLU A 119 -27.95 4.20 8.53
CA GLU A 119 -28.41 3.87 7.19
C GLU A 119 -29.77 4.53 6.90
N GLU A 120 -29.77 5.62 6.14
CA GLU A 120 -30.95 6.04 5.38
C GLU A 120 -30.82 5.49 3.95
N PRO A 121 -31.89 4.92 3.37
CA PRO A 121 -31.83 4.31 2.06
C PRO A 121 -31.52 5.36 1.00
N SER A 122 -30.37 5.18 0.34
CA SER A 122 -29.86 6.07 -0.69
C SER A 122 -30.80 6.08 -1.90
N PHE A 123 -30.91 7.23 -2.56
CA PHE A 123 -31.66 7.41 -3.81
C PHE A 123 -31.26 6.41 -4.90
N THR A 124 -30.03 5.88 -4.84
CA THR A 124 -29.51 4.83 -5.71
C THR A 124 -30.22 3.49 -5.53
N ASP A 125 -30.67 3.16 -4.32
CA ASP A 125 -31.38 1.90 -4.06
C ASP A 125 -32.79 1.94 -4.65
N LYS A 126 -33.47 3.09 -4.56
CA LYS A 126 -34.78 3.31 -5.20
C LYS A 126 -34.69 3.32 -6.72
N ALA A 127 -33.61 3.86 -7.28
CA ALA A 127 -33.35 3.81 -8.72
C ALA A 127 -33.05 2.38 -9.20
N GLY A 128 -32.31 1.60 -8.41
CA GLY A 128 -32.04 0.18 -8.66
C GLY A 128 -33.31 -0.67 -8.61
N GLU A 129 -34.19 -0.41 -7.65
CA GLU A 129 -35.48 -1.09 -7.53
C GLU A 129 -36.41 -0.76 -8.71
N PHE A 130 -36.48 0.51 -9.13
CA PHE A 130 -37.26 0.92 -10.32
C PHE A 130 -36.74 0.28 -11.61
N LEU A 131 -35.41 0.19 -11.78
CA LEU A 131 -34.74 -0.51 -12.88
C LEU A 131 -34.90 -2.05 -12.83
N GLY A 132 -35.14 -2.60 -11.64
CA GLY A 132 -35.39 -4.03 -11.40
C GLY A 132 -36.82 -4.47 -11.70
N THR A 133 -37.77 -3.54 -11.75
CA THR A 133 -39.17 -3.85 -12.14
C THR A 133 -39.28 -4.23 -13.62
N ALA A 134 -40.31 -4.99 -13.97
CA ALA A 134 -40.59 -5.40 -15.35
C ALA A 134 -40.71 -4.22 -16.33
N ALA A 135 -41.13 -3.04 -15.85
CA ALA A 135 -41.18 -1.81 -16.63
C ALA A 135 -39.78 -1.21 -16.89
N GLY A 136 -38.89 -1.25 -15.90
CA GLY A 136 -37.50 -0.79 -16.02
C GLY A 136 -36.66 -1.65 -16.95
N GLN A 137 -36.90 -2.97 -16.98
CA GLN A 137 -36.21 -3.89 -17.88
C GLN A 137 -36.61 -3.69 -19.36
N ALA A 138 -37.87 -3.39 -19.64
CA ALA A 138 -38.37 -3.07 -20.99
C ALA A 138 -37.82 -1.73 -21.51
N LEU A 139 -37.68 -0.73 -20.64
CA LEU A 139 -37.07 0.55 -21.00
C LEU A 139 -35.56 0.40 -21.24
N LYS A 140 -34.87 -0.41 -20.44
CA LYS A 140 -33.43 -0.68 -20.57
C LYS A 140 -33.08 -1.40 -21.88
N SER A 141 -33.93 -2.32 -22.35
CA SER A 141 -33.72 -3.01 -23.63
C SER A 141 -33.99 -2.08 -24.82
N ALA A 142 -35.04 -1.26 -24.77
CA ALA A 142 -35.32 -0.25 -25.80
C ALA A 142 -34.18 0.80 -25.91
N MET A 143 -33.64 1.26 -24.79
CA MET A 143 -32.58 2.27 -24.75
C MET A 143 -31.23 1.72 -25.26
N ARG A 144 -30.89 0.46 -24.94
CA ARG A 144 -29.68 -0.19 -25.49
C ARG A 144 -29.75 -0.37 -27.01
N GLN A 145 -30.94 -0.57 -27.56
CA GLN A 145 -31.12 -0.73 -29.00
C GLN A 145 -31.03 0.60 -29.75
N ALA A 146 -31.54 1.69 -29.16
CA ALA A 146 -31.38 3.05 -29.68
C ALA A 146 -29.91 3.55 -29.63
N ALA A 147 -29.18 3.23 -28.56
CA ALA A 147 -27.79 3.64 -28.38
C ALA A 147 -26.84 3.03 -29.43
N ASN A 148 -27.05 1.77 -29.81
CA ASN A 148 -26.20 1.09 -30.80
C ASN A 148 -26.40 1.59 -32.24
N GLN A 149 -27.53 2.21 -32.56
CA GLN A 149 -27.78 2.77 -33.89
C GLN A 149 -27.32 4.23 -34.02
N LEU A 150 -27.42 5.04 -32.96
CA LEU A 150 -26.95 6.43 -32.96
C LEU A 150 -25.43 6.54 -32.84
N GLY A 151 -24.77 5.60 -32.13
CA GLY A 151 -23.31 5.64 -31.93
C GLY A 151 -22.48 5.49 -33.22
N ARG A 152 -22.96 4.69 -34.20
CA ARG A 152 -22.24 4.50 -35.47
C ARG A 152 -22.33 5.70 -36.42
N GLN A 153 -23.36 6.54 -36.27
CA GLN A 153 -23.51 7.75 -37.10
C GLN A 153 -22.69 8.93 -36.55
N LEU A 154 -22.61 9.08 -35.22
CA LEU A 154 -21.80 10.14 -34.59
C LEU A 154 -20.29 9.94 -34.79
N VAL A 155 -19.81 8.70 -34.70
CA VAL A 155 -18.38 8.38 -34.92
C VAL A 155 -17.95 8.68 -36.36
N ARG A 156 -18.81 8.42 -37.36
CA ARG A 156 -18.50 8.73 -38.77
C ARG A 156 -18.59 10.23 -39.09
N GLY A 157 -19.47 10.98 -38.40
CA GLY A 157 -19.60 12.43 -38.55
C GLY A 157 -18.45 13.23 -37.92
N LEU A 158 -18.02 12.86 -36.72
CA LEU A 158 -16.93 13.57 -36.03
C LEU A 158 -15.53 13.19 -36.52
N MET A 159 -15.32 11.94 -36.94
CA MET A 159 -14.01 11.46 -37.39
C MET A 159 -13.70 11.81 -38.86
N GLY A 160 -14.72 12.18 -39.65
CA GLY A 160 -14.55 12.75 -41.00
C GLY A 160 -14.27 14.26 -41.02
N SER A 161 -14.72 15.00 -40.00
CA SER A 161 -14.55 16.46 -39.90
C SER A 161 -13.19 16.91 -39.34
N LEU A 162 -12.44 16.00 -38.70
CA LEU A 162 -11.16 16.32 -38.04
C LEU A 162 -9.92 15.76 -38.76
N LEU A 163 -10.08 14.92 -39.79
CA LEU A 163 -8.96 14.19 -40.42
C LEU A 163 -8.90 14.26 -41.96
N GLY A 164 -9.69 15.11 -42.64
CA GLY A 164 -9.66 15.16 -44.10
C GLY A 164 -10.12 16.48 -44.71
N GLY A 165 -9.17 17.37 -45.06
CA GLY A 165 -9.48 18.60 -45.77
C GLY A 165 -8.31 19.52 -46.11
N SER A 166 -7.18 19.00 -46.60
CA SER A 166 -6.17 19.84 -47.29
C SER A 166 -5.39 19.09 -48.39
N LYS A 167 -6.02 18.96 -49.56
CA LYS A 167 -5.41 18.78 -50.90
C LYS A 167 -6.58 18.75 -51.90
N ARG A 168 -6.62 19.47 -53.02
CA ARG A 168 -5.64 20.23 -53.81
C ARG A 168 -6.51 21.06 -54.81
N ARG A 169 -6.14 22.29 -55.20
CA ARG A 169 -5.54 22.58 -56.53
C ARG A 169 -5.75 21.50 -57.59
#